data_AF-A0A844MYN4-F1
#
_entry.id   AF-A0A844MYN4-F1
#
_cell.length_a   1.000
_cell.length_b   1.000
_cell.length_c   1.000
_cell.angle_alpha   90.00
_cell.angle_beta   90.00
_cell.angle_gamma   90.00
#
_symmetry.space_group_name_H-M   'P 1'
#
loop_
_entity.id
_entity.type
_entity.pdbx_description
1 polymer ?
#
loop_
_entity_poly.entity_id
_entity_poly.type
_entity_poly.pdbx_seq_one_letter_code
_entity_poly.pdbx_strand_id
1 'polypeptide(L)'
;MSFIISDELVQASGLSESELLQELVLLLFQREKITLGSASRFLGMTQLEFQALLAKKNLCVHYDVDELYEDVKNLQELGLL
;
A
#
# COMPACT_ATOMS: atom_id res chain seq x y z
N MET A 1 20.82 0.93 -9.61
CA MET A 1 21.24 1.75 -8.44
C MET A 1 20.69 1.05 -7.21
N SER A 2 21.50 0.81 -6.17
CA SER A 2 21.05 0.20 -4.91
C SER A 2 20.79 1.29 -3.87
N PHE A 3 19.74 1.11 -3.07
CA PHE A 3 19.47 1.91 -1.87
C PHE A 3 19.87 1.06 -0.67
N ILE A 4 20.80 1.55 0.15
CA ILE A 4 21.37 0.82 1.27
C ILE A 4 20.88 1.48 2.57
N ILE A 5 20.32 0.68 3.46
CA ILE A 5 19.90 1.11 4.79
C ILE A 5 21.00 0.71 5.78
N SER A 6 21.39 1.61 6.68
CA SER A 6 22.39 1.32 7.72
C SER A 6 21.84 0.33 8.75
N ASP A 7 22.67 -0.62 9.17
CA ASP A 7 22.35 -1.58 10.24
C ASP A 7 21.95 -0.88 11.54
N GLU A 8 22.54 0.30 11.82
CA GLU A 8 22.19 1.11 12.98
C GLU A 8 20.69 1.49 12.97
N LEU A 9 20.15 1.82 11.80
CA LEU A 9 18.73 2.17 11.67
C LEU A 9 17.84 0.94 11.86
N VAL A 10 18.23 -0.21 11.30
CA VAL A 10 17.51 -1.47 11.46
C VAL A 10 17.46 -1.84 12.95
N GLN A 11 18.60 -1.80 13.65
CA GLN A 11 18.68 -2.07 15.08
C GLN A 11 17.87 -1.08 15.91
N ALA A 12 17.95 0.23 15.60
CA ALA A 12 17.19 1.26 16.31
C ALA A 12 15.68 1.11 16.14
N SER A 13 15.21 0.56 15.01
CA SER A 13 13.79 0.30 14.76
C SER A 13 13.24 -0.89 15.55
N GLY A 14 14.10 -1.82 16.00
CA GLY A 14 13.69 -3.09 16.60
C GLY A 14 13.03 -4.07 15.63
N LEU A 15 13.05 -3.77 14.32
CA LEU A 15 12.51 -4.61 13.26
C LEU A 15 13.63 -5.41 12.58
N SER A 16 13.27 -6.55 12.01
CA SER A 16 14.11 -7.21 11.01
C SER A 16 14.15 -6.39 9.70
N GLU A 17 15.15 -6.66 8.86
CA GLU A 17 15.29 -5.99 7.55
C GLU A 17 14.05 -6.15 6.68
N SER A 18 13.44 -7.35 6.67
CA SER A 18 12.24 -7.64 5.90
C SER A 18 11.01 -6.90 6.43
N GLU A 19 10.87 -6.78 7.76
CA GLU A 19 9.81 -6.00 8.38
C GLU A 19 9.98 -4.50 8.09
N LEU A 20 11.20 -3.97 8.19
CA LEU A 20 11.48 -2.58 7.86
C LEU A 20 11.19 -2.27 6.38
N LEU A 21 11.57 -3.17 5.47
CA LEU A 21 11.22 -3.07 4.05
C LEU A 21 9.70 -3.08 3.85
N GLN A 22 8.98 -3.95 4.55
CA GLN A 22 7.53 -4.01 4.50
C GLN A 22 6.89 -2.69 4.93
N GLU A 23 7.35 -2.11 6.05
CA GLU A 23 6.85 -0.80 6.52
C GLU A 23 7.14 0.31 5.52
N LEU A 24 8.32 0.31 4.87
CA LEU A 24 8.65 1.30 3.85
C LEU A 24 7.75 1.18 2.61
N VAL A 25 7.50 -0.05 2.15
CA VAL A 25 6.60 -0.30 1.01
C VAL A 25 5.18 0.10 1.35
N LEU A 26 4.68 -0.24 2.55
CA LEU A 26 3.36 0.20 3.01
C LEU A 26 3.25 1.72 3.05
N LEU A 27 4.26 2.42 3.60
CA LEU A 27 4.29 3.87 3.65
C LEU A 27 4.24 4.51 2.25
N LEU A 28 5.00 3.96 1.29
CA LEU A 28 5.00 4.45 -0.10
C LEU A 28 3.66 4.19 -0.80
N PHE A 29 3.04 3.04 -0.52
CA PHE A 29 1.72 2.70 -1.04
C PHE A 29 0.66 3.66 -0.49
N GLN A 30 0.62 3.87 0.83
CA GLN A 30 -0.31 4.81 1.48
C GLN A 30 -0.15 6.27 1.01
N ARG A 31 1.04 6.64 0.53
CA ARG A 31 1.31 7.97 -0.05
C ARG A 31 1.06 8.04 -1.55
N GLU A 32 0.43 7.02 -2.12
CA GLU A 32 0.12 6.89 -3.55
C GLU A 32 1.37 7.03 -4.44
N LYS A 33 2.54 6.67 -3.92
CA LYS A 33 3.81 6.75 -4.68
C LYS A 33 4.08 5.49 -5.47
N ILE A 34 3.48 4.37 -5.06
CA ILE A 34 3.60 3.08 -5.72
C ILE A 34 2.23 2.42 -5.79
N THR A 35 1.98 1.66 -6.87
CA THR A 35 0.72 0.97 -7.07
C THR A 35 0.68 -0.35 -6.30
N LEU A 36 -0.51 -0.96 -6.20
CA LEU A 36 -0.71 -2.30 -5.63
C LEU A 36 0.24 -3.34 -6.24
N GLY A 37 0.37 -3.33 -7.58
CA GLY A 37 1.23 -4.27 -8.29
C GLY A 37 2.73 -4.03 -8.06
N SER A 38 3.16 -2.77 -7.92
CA SER A 38 4.54 -2.46 -7.56
C SER A 38 4.85 -2.88 -6.12
N ALA A 39 3.96 -2.57 -5.18
CA ALA A 39 4.12 -2.89 -3.77
C ALA A 39 4.19 -4.40 -3.53
N SER A 40 3.29 -5.17 -4.14
CA SER A 40 3.30 -6.64 -4.02
C SER A 40 4.60 -7.22 -4.60
N ARG A 41 5.07 -6.69 -5.75
CA ARG A 41 6.33 -7.11 -6.38
C ARG A 41 7.55 -6.83 -5.51
N PHE A 42 7.62 -5.67 -4.85
CA PHE A 42 8.75 -5.32 -3.98
C PHE A 42 8.86 -6.23 -2.74
N LEU A 43 7.73 -6.73 -2.25
CA LEU A 43 7.69 -7.67 -1.13
C LEU A 43 7.69 -9.14 -1.57
N GLY A 44 7.86 -9.41 -2.87
CA GLY A 44 7.91 -10.77 -3.40
C GLY A 44 6.62 -11.57 -3.23
N MET A 45 5.47 -10.88 -3.12
CA MET A 45 4.16 -11.50 -2.88
C MET A 45 3.17 -11.22 -4.03
N THR A 46 2.11 -12.00 -4.09
CA THR A 46 0.98 -11.78 -4.99
C THR A 46 0.18 -10.54 -4.57
N GLN A 47 -0.59 -9.97 -5.51
CA GLN A 47 -1.47 -8.83 -5.19
C GLN A 47 -2.51 -9.18 -4.11
N LEU A 48 -3.01 -10.42 -4.10
CA LEU A 48 -3.96 -10.89 -3.11
C LEU A 48 -3.34 -10.98 -1.71
N GLU A 49 -2.11 -11.47 -1.60
CA GLU A 49 -1.37 -11.49 -0.33
C GLU A 49 -1.10 -10.07 0.19
N PHE A 50 -0.78 -9.14 -0.71
CA PHE A 50 -0.60 -7.74 -0.34
C PHE A 50 -1.91 -7.10 0.13
N GLN A 51 -3.04 -7.38 -0.52
CA GLN A 51 -4.35 -6.95 -0.05
C GLN A 51 -4.70 -7.53 1.33
N ALA A 52 -4.37 -8.80 1.58
CA ALA A 52 -4.54 -9.41 2.90
C ALA A 52 -3.65 -8.76 3.96
N LEU A 53 -2.42 -8.37 3.60
CA LEU A 53 -1.52 -7.60 4.47
C LEU A 53 -2.12 -6.23 4.82
N LEU A 54 -2.65 -5.50 3.83
CA LEU A 54 -3.32 -4.22 4.03
C LEU A 54 -4.52 -4.37 5.00
N ALA A 55 -5.36 -5.37 4.77
CA ALA A 55 -6.50 -5.66 5.65
C ALA A 55 -6.06 -5.97 7.10
N LYS A 56 -5.01 -6.78 7.28
CA LYS A 56 -4.45 -7.10 8.62
C LYS A 56 -3.91 -5.86 9.34
N LYS A 57 -3.41 -4.88 8.59
CA LYS A 57 -2.88 -3.61 9.11
C LYS A 57 -3.96 -2.52 9.25
N ASN A 58 -5.24 -2.83 8.98
CA ASN A 58 -6.34 -1.86 8.88
C ASN A 58 -6.03 -0.70 7.91
N LEU A 59 -5.29 -0.99 6.83
CA LEU A 59 -5.01 -0.04 5.78
C LEU A 59 -6.05 -0.22 4.68
N CYS A 60 -6.86 0.82 4.46
CA CYS A 60 -7.89 0.77 3.43
C CYS A 60 -7.22 0.74 2.05
N VAL A 61 -7.64 -0.22 1.22
CA VAL A 61 -7.18 -0.35 -0.16
C VAL A 61 -7.94 0.68 -1.00
N HIS A 62 -7.51 1.95 -0.96
CA HIS A 62 -7.97 3.06 -1.82
C HIS A 62 -9.37 2.88 -2.45
N TYR A 63 -10.36 2.83 -1.58
CA TYR A 63 -11.74 3.11 -1.92
C TYR A 63 -12.30 3.82 -0.69
N ASP A 64 -11.90 5.08 -0.54
CA ASP A 64 -12.47 5.89 0.52
C ASP A 64 -13.92 6.21 0.16
N VAL A 65 -14.72 6.49 1.18
CA VAL A 65 -16.14 6.79 1.03
C VAL A 65 -16.36 7.93 0.02
N ASP A 66 -15.43 8.87 -0.03
CA ASP A 66 -15.47 10.01 -0.95
C ASP A 66 -15.31 9.59 -2.43
N GLU A 67 -14.43 8.64 -2.74
CA GLU A 67 -14.27 8.11 -4.11
C GLU A 67 -15.51 7.31 -4.55
N LEU A 68 -16.12 6.56 -3.64
CA LEU A 68 -17.42 5.91 -3.89
C LEU A 68 -18.50 6.95 -4.22
N TYR A 69 -18.55 8.06 -3.49
CA TYR A 69 -19.53 9.11 -3.75
C TYR A 69 -19.29 9.82 -5.08
N GLU A 70 -18.04 10.03 -5.48
CA GLU A 70 -17.72 10.54 -6.82
C GLU A 70 -18.15 9.56 -7.92
N ASP A 71 -17.89 8.27 -7.78
CA ASP A 71 -18.33 7.25 -8.74
C ASP A 71 -19.86 7.19 -8.85
N VAL A 72 -20.57 7.18 -7.72
CA VAL A 72 -22.04 7.20 -7.70
C VAL A 72 -22.59 8.45 -8.40
N LYS A 73 -21.99 9.62 -8.13
CA LYS A 73 -22.37 10.87 -8.79
C LYS A 73 -22.12 10.80 -10.30
N ASN A 74 -20.95 10.31 -10.72
CA ASN A 74 -20.61 10.13 -12.12
C ASN A 74 -21.59 9.17 -12.83
N LEU A 75 -21.99 8.09 -12.17
CA LEU A 75 -22.96 7.14 -12.72
C LEU A 75 -24.36 7.73 -12.85
N GLN A 76 -24.80 8.57 -11.89
CA GLN A 76 -26.06 9.31 -11.99
C GLN A 76 -26.05 10.34 -13.12
N GLU A 77 -24.95 11.09 -13.29
CA GLU A 77 -24.79 12.06 -14.37
C GLU A 77 -24.78 11.39 -15.76
N LEU A 78 -24.25 10.16 -15.85
CA LEU A 78 -24.28 9.35 -17.06
C LEU A 78 -25.62 8.62 -17.28
N GLY A 79 -26.56 8.69 -16.33
CA GLY A 79 -27.85 7.98 -16.40
C GLY A 79 -27.74 6.46 -16.33
N LEU A 80 -26.66 5.95 -15.74
CA LEU A 80 -26.40 4.52 -15.54
C LEU A 80 -26.87 4.03 -14.16
N LEU A 81 -27.38 4.95 -13.34
CA LEU A 81 -27.96 4.78 -12.00
C LEU A 81 -29.12 5.77 -11.82
#